data_AF-A0A355BNB1-F1
#
_entry.id   AF-A0A355BNB1-F1
#
_cell.length_a   1.000
_cell.length_b   1.000
_cell.length_c   1.000
_cell.angle_alpha   90.00
_cell.angle_beta   90.00
_cell.angle_gamma   90.00
#
_symmetry.space_group_name_H-M   'P 1'
#
loop_
_entity.id
_entity.type
_entity.pdbx_description
1 polymer ?
#
loop_
_entity_poly.entity_id
_entity_poly.type
_entity_poly.pdbx_seq_one_letter_code
_entity_poly.pdbx_strand_id
1 'polypeptide(L)'
;MINNADLRREDILEKIDILLKELDELRPRSQRITFELNDLDEKLKQMSDGLTAQNELLSQKSNAFNEQNIFFHQQTNRVRSLEQEIRFKQEAVEQGSQRITANSAELKHNEEEIRTIFESTQSGDEELIKLYAEKDEMERGLNEAERDYYAARGDIDAVEKDLRNLQHQRENIDSLLMQLQNQLNESKLELNSVKERLSVEFNVVMDDILTQATEEEAQQLLEVDEEKLRNDVTRIREKIDNMGPINPMAMEAYNEIKERNDFIITQKDDLLKAKESLFNTITEIEGVASQTFMDAFTKIKEHFITVFRSLFNEGDDCDLKLVDPTRPLESEIDIIAKPKGKRPLTINALSGGEKTLTATALLFSMYLLKPAPFCIFDEVDAPLDDANIDKFNNIIRSFSKDSQFIIVTHNKRTMTTTDVIYGVTMVEKGISRVVPVDMRELA
;
A
#
# COMPACT_ATOMS: atom_id res chain seq x y z
N MET A 1 70.99 -135.75 -46.41
CA MET A 1 69.86 -134.84 -46.67
C MET A 1 68.82 -135.09 -45.60
N ILE A 2 68.23 -134.03 -45.03
CA ILE A 2 67.11 -134.02 -44.07
C ILE A 2 67.56 -134.43 -42.64
N ASN A 3 67.45 -133.62 -41.59
CA ASN A 3 66.77 -132.33 -41.50
C ASN A 3 67.33 -131.40 -40.42
N ASN A 4 67.53 -130.16 -40.84
CA ASN A 4 67.62 -128.89 -40.11
C ASN A 4 66.42 -128.64 -39.15
N ALA A 5 65.57 -129.64 -38.91
CA ALA A 5 64.36 -129.58 -38.11
C ALA A 5 64.60 -129.98 -36.64
N ASP A 6 65.52 -130.91 -36.36
CA ASP A 6 65.83 -131.32 -34.98
C ASP A 6 66.66 -130.25 -34.25
N LEU A 7 67.65 -129.65 -34.92
CA LEU A 7 68.40 -128.49 -34.41
C LEU A 7 67.53 -127.24 -34.22
N ARG A 8 66.54 -127.00 -35.10
CA ARG A 8 65.56 -125.90 -34.89
C ARG A 8 64.60 -126.21 -33.75
N ARG A 9 64.25 -127.48 -33.53
CA ARG A 9 63.38 -127.89 -32.42
C ARG A 9 64.09 -127.75 -31.08
N GLU A 10 65.37 -128.10 -30.98
CA GLU A 10 66.20 -127.83 -29.80
C GLU A 10 66.36 -126.34 -29.55
N ASP A 11 66.70 -125.54 -30.57
CA ASP A 11 66.88 -124.08 -30.43
C ASP A 11 65.55 -123.35 -30.07
N ILE A 12 64.40 -123.87 -30.54
CA ILE A 12 63.07 -123.40 -30.13
C ILE A 12 62.73 -123.83 -28.70
N LEU A 13 63.07 -125.07 -28.29
CA LEU A 13 62.84 -125.54 -26.92
C LEU A 13 63.73 -124.80 -25.92
N GLU A 14 64.97 -124.48 -26.28
CA GLU A 14 65.90 -123.70 -25.46
C GLU A 14 65.44 -122.24 -25.35
N LYS A 15 64.95 -121.63 -26.44
CA LYS A 15 64.29 -120.32 -26.39
C LYS A 15 63.00 -120.33 -25.57
N ILE A 16 62.20 -121.39 -25.64
CA ILE A 16 61.00 -121.55 -24.80
C ILE A 16 61.41 -121.68 -23.33
N ASP A 17 62.48 -122.41 -23.00
CA ASP A 17 62.97 -122.54 -21.62
C ASP A 17 63.53 -121.22 -21.07
N ILE A 18 64.25 -120.45 -21.89
CA ILE A 18 64.70 -119.10 -21.56
C ILE A 18 63.51 -118.16 -21.35
N LEU A 19 62.54 -118.16 -22.27
CA LEU A 19 61.33 -117.34 -22.14
C LEU A 19 60.47 -117.76 -20.94
N LEU A 20 60.41 -119.05 -20.59
CA LEU A 20 59.72 -119.54 -19.40
C LEU A 20 60.42 -119.09 -18.12
N LYS A 21 61.76 -119.13 -18.07
CA LYS A 21 62.55 -118.58 -16.96
C LYS A 21 62.37 -117.07 -16.82
N GLU A 22 62.40 -116.33 -17.93
CA GLU A 22 62.10 -114.88 -17.93
C GLU A 22 60.66 -114.61 -17.47
N LEU A 23 59.69 -115.44 -17.87
CA LEU A 23 58.30 -115.32 -17.43
C LEU A 23 58.12 -115.62 -15.94
N ASP A 24 58.85 -116.60 -15.41
CA ASP A 24 58.85 -116.95 -13.99
C ASP A 24 59.55 -115.89 -13.13
N GLU A 25 60.51 -115.13 -13.67
CA GLU A 25 61.09 -113.96 -13.01
C GLU A 25 60.21 -112.70 -13.13
N LEU A 26 59.53 -112.50 -14.26
CA LEU A 26 58.70 -111.31 -14.52
C LEU A 26 57.33 -111.37 -13.84
N ARG A 27 56.72 -112.55 -13.68
CA ARG A 27 55.44 -112.73 -12.95
C ARG A 27 55.48 -112.19 -11.51
N PRO A 28 56.44 -112.55 -10.65
CA PRO A 28 56.49 -112.03 -9.28
C PRO A 28 56.82 -110.54 -9.25
N ARG A 29 57.59 -110.02 -10.21
CA ARG A 29 57.82 -108.56 -10.35
C ARG A 29 56.53 -107.82 -10.71
N SER A 30 55.76 -108.33 -11.68
CA SER A 30 54.47 -107.76 -12.06
C SER A 30 53.48 -107.78 -10.90
N GLN A 31 53.42 -108.88 -10.14
CA GLN A 31 52.59 -109.00 -8.94
C GLN A 31 53.00 -108.02 -7.83
N ARG A 32 54.30 -107.78 -7.63
CA ARG A 32 54.78 -106.76 -6.67
C ARG A 32 54.40 -105.35 -7.11
N ILE A 33 54.60 -105.01 -8.38
CA ILE A 33 54.25 -103.69 -8.91
C ILE A 33 52.74 -103.45 -8.86
N THR A 34 51.92 -104.47 -9.14
CA THR A 34 50.45 -104.34 -8.99
C THR A 34 50.02 -104.20 -7.54
N PHE A 35 50.69 -104.87 -6.59
CA PHE A 35 50.44 -104.66 -5.17
C PHE A 35 50.84 -103.24 -4.72
N GLU A 36 52.00 -102.75 -5.14
CA GLU A 36 52.47 -101.39 -4.86
C GLU A 36 51.54 -100.33 -5.49
N LEU A 37 51.04 -100.55 -6.71
CA LEU A 37 50.05 -99.69 -7.35
C LEU A 37 48.74 -99.65 -6.57
N ASN A 38 48.24 -100.80 -6.12
CA ASN A 38 47.00 -100.87 -5.34
C ASN A 38 47.15 -100.17 -3.97
N ASP A 39 48.30 -100.33 -3.30
CA ASP A 39 48.60 -99.62 -2.04
C ASP A 39 48.71 -98.10 -2.26
N LEU A 40 49.32 -97.68 -3.37
CA LEU A 40 49.40 -96.26 -3.72
C LEU A 40 48.04 -95.65 -4.07
N ASP A 41 47.19 -96.40 -4.80
CA ASP A 41 45.81 -96.00 -5.12
C ASP A 41 44.95 -95.90 -3.84
N GLU A 42 45.12 -96.83 -2.90
CA GLU A 42 44.42 -96.77 -1.61
C GLU A 42 44.86 -95.57 -0.78
N LYS A 43 46.17 -95.26 -0.77
CA LYS A 43 46.71 -94.04 -0.13
C LYS A 43 46.23 -92.76 -0.81
N LEU A 44 46.20 -92.72 -2.14
CA LEU A 44 45.68 -91.58 -2.90
C LEU A 44 44.19 -91.37 -2.61
N LYS A 45 43.41 -92.44 -2.51
CA LYS A 45 41.99 -92.37 -2.16
C LYS A 45 41.80 -91.83 -0.74
N GLN A 46 42.54 -92.34 0.25
CA GLN A 46 42.50 -91.81 1.61
C GLN A 46 42.91 -90.33 1.69
N MET A 47 43.93 -89.93 0.92
CA MET A 47 44.38 -88.54 0.87
C MET A 47 43.37 -87.62 0.18
N SER A 48 42.73 -88.10 -0.90
CA SER A 48 41.64 -87.41 -1.58
C SER A 48 40.42 -87.24 -0.67
N ASP A 49 40.01 -88.29 0.04
CA ASP A 49 38.91 -88.25 1.00
C ASP A 49 39.22 -87.33 2.20
N GLY A 50 40.49 -87.30 2.63
CA GLY A 50 40.96 -86.34 3.63
C GLY A 50 40.91 -84.89 3.12
N LEU A 51 41.29 -84.65 1.87
CA LEU A 51 41.24 -83.33 1.24
C LEU A 51 39.81 -82.82 1.08
N THR A 52 38.87 -83.69 0.66
CA THR A 52 37.45 -83.31 0.52
C THR A 52 36.84 -82.97 1.88
N ALA A 53 37.11 -83.77 2.92
CA ALA A 53 36.66 -83.48 4.28
C ALA A 53 37.21 -82.15 4.82
N GLN A 54 38.49 -81.85 4.57
CA GLN A 54 39.09 -80.57 4.97
C GLN A 54 38.51 -79.39 4.19
N ASN A 55 38.24 -79.55 2.90
CA ASN A 55 37.60 -78.52 2.08
C ASN A 55 36.16 -78.24 2.51
N GLU A 56 35.39 -79.28 2.88
CA GLU A 56 34.06 -79.13 3.45
C GLU A 56 34.09 -78.37 4.78
N LEU A 57 35.02 -78.72 5.68
CA LEU A 57 35.20 -78.03 6.96
C LEU A 57 35.62 -76.56 6.76
N LEU A 58 36.52 -76.29 5.81
CA LEU A 58 36.93 -74.93 5.47
C LEU A 58 35.76 -74.11 4.91
N SER A 59 34.95 -74.71 4.03
CA SER A 59 33.75 -74.09 3.46
C SER A 59 32.73 -73.75 4.54
N GLN A 60 32.45 -74.68 5.47
CA GLN A 60 31.56 -74.43 6.61
C GLN A 60 32.05 -73.29 7.50
N LYS A 61 33.34 -73.29 7.85
CA LYS A 61 33.94 -72.21 8.66
C LYS A 61 33.94 -70.87 7.94
N SER A 62 34.21 -70.85 6.65
CA SER A 62 34.18 -69.64 5.83
C SER A 62 32.77 -69.07 5.74
N ASN A 63 31.75 -69.91 5.58
CA ASN A 63 30.35 -69.47 5.55
C ASN A 63 29.91 -68.91 6.90
N ALA A 64 30.22 -69.59 8.01
CA ALA A 64 29.93 -69.09 9.36
C ALA A 64 30.63 -67.76 9.65
N PHE A 65 31.89 -67.60 9.22
CA PHE A 65 32.61 -66.32 9.33
C PHE A 65 31.95 -65.22 8.51
N ASN A 66 31.54 -65.50 7.27
CA ASN A 66 30.88 -64.54 6.40
C ASN A 66 29.53 -64.10 6.98
N GLU A 67 28.72 -65.03 7.49
CA GLU A 67 27.45 -64.71 8.17
C GLU A 67 27.68 -63.80 9.38
N GLN A 68 28.65 -64.15 10.22
CA GLN A 68 28.98 -63.33 11.40
C GLN A 68 29.52 -61.95 11.02
N ASN A 69 30.29 -61.86 9.94
CA ASN A 69 30.84 -60.59 9.44
C ASN A 69 29.73 -59.70 8.87
N ILE A 70 28.77 -60.27 8.13
CA ILE A 70 27.59 -59.55 7.66
C ILE A 70 26.80 -59.00 8.86
N PHE A 71 26.55 -59.83 9.88
CA PHE A 71 25.87 -59.40 11.10
C PHE A 71 26.61 -58.27 11.82
N PHE A 72 27.94 -58.37 11.96
CA PHE A 72 28.77 -57.33 12.55
C PHE A 72 28.65 -55.99 11.79
N HIS A 73 28.69 -56.01 10.46
CA HIS A 73 28.52 -54.80 9.65
C HIS A 73 27.10 -54.22 9.76
N GLN A 74 26.07 -55.06 9.82
CA GLN A 74 24.69 -54.62 10.08
C GLN A 74 24.55 -53.90 11.43
N GLN A 75 25.10 -54.49 12.50
CA GLN A 75 25.08 -53.86 13.83
C GLN A 75 25.90 -52.56 13.87
N THR A 76 27.06 -52.54 13.21
CA THR A 76 27.89 -51.33 13.11
C THR A 76 27.15 -50.20 12.41
N ASN A 77 26.45 -50.50 11.30
CA ASN A 77 25.63 -49.52 10.60
C ASN A 77 24.46 -49.05 11.46
N ARG A 78 23.83 -49.95 12.23
CA ARG A 78 22.76 -49.58 13.16
C ARG A 78 23.25 -48.62 14.25
N VAL A 79 24.39 -48.91 14.86
CA VAL A 79 25.01 -48.03 15.87
C VAL A 79 25.31 -46.65 15.27
N ARG A 80 25.93 -46.59 14.09
CA ARG A 80 26.22 -45.32 13.41
C ARG A 80 24.95 -44.50 13.11
N SER A 81 23.88 -45.16 12.68
CA SER A 81 22.59 -44.49 12.44
C SER A 81 21.99 -43.92 13.73
N LEU A 82 22.07 -44.65 14.84
CA LEU A 82 21.57 -44.20 16.14
C LEU A 82 22.42 -43.07 16.71
N GLU A 83 23.75 -43.11 16.54
CA GLU A 83 24.63 -42.01 16.93
C GLU A 83 24.32 -40.73 16.15
N GLN A 84 24.04 -40.84 14.85
CA GLN A 84 23.63 -39.69 14.04
C GLN A 84 22.27 -39.14 14.48
N GLU A 85 21.30 -40.02 14.78
CA GLU A 85 19.99 -39.61 15.29
C GLU A 85 20.11 -38.92 16.66
N ILE A 86 20.93 -39.44 17.56
CA ILE A 86 21.20 -38.83 18.87
C ILE A 86 21.81 -37.44 18.69
N ARG A 87 22.82 -37.29 17.82
CA ARG A 87 23.42 -35.97 17.53
C ARG A 87 22.38 -34.98 17.01
N PHE A 88 21.56 -35.38 16.05
CA PHE A 88 20.49 -34.53 15.52
C PHE A 88 19.47 -34.11 16.60
N LYS A 89 19.09 -35.04 17.48
CA LYS A 89 18.19 -34.74 18.61
C LYS A 89 18.85 -33.81 19.64
N GLN A 90 20.15 -33.96 19.90
CA GLN A 90 20.89 -33.07 20.80
C GLN A 90 20.95 -31.65 20.25
N GLU A 91 21.29 -31.48 18.97
CA GLU A 91 21.30 -30.18 18.30
C GLU A 91 19.90 -29.53 18.30
N ALA A 92 18.85 -30.31 18.04
CA ALA A 92 17.47 -29.82 18.09
C ALA A 92 17.06 -29.34 19.49
N VAL A 93 17.47 -30.05 20.55
CA VAL A 93 17.22 -29.65 21.95
C VAL A 93 18.00 -28.39 22.31
N GLU A 94 19.26 -28.28 21.89
CA GLU A 94 20.09 -27.12 22.14
C GLU A 94 19.51 -25.87 21.48
N GLN A 95 19.17 -25.96 20.19
CA GLN A 95 18.49 -24.88 19.46
C GLN A 95 17.13 -24.53 20.08
N GLY A 96 16.37 -25.54 20.50
CA GLY A 96 15.10 -25.35 21.21
C GLY A 96 15.29 -24.57 22.52
N SER A 97 16.31 -24.89 23.31
CA SER A 97 16.61 -24.20 24.57
C SER A 97 17.03 -22.76 24.34
N GLN A 98 17.83 -22.49 23.30
CA GLN A 98 18.25 -21.13 22.94
C GLN A 98 17.05 -20.28 22.53
N ARG A 99 16.13 -20.85 21.72
CA ARG A 99 14.87 -20.18 21.34
C ARG A 99 13.98 -19.88 22.54
N ILE A 100 13.81 -20.83 23.46
CA ILE A 100 13.01 -20.62 24.68
C ILE A 100 13.62 -19.49 25.51
N THR A 101 14.95 -19.46 25.65
CA THR A 101 15.65 -18.45 26.43
C THR A 101 15.48 -17.05 25.81
N ALA A 102 15.67 -16.93 24.49
CA ALA A 102 15.45 -15.69 23.76
C ALA A 102 14.01 -15.19 23.89
N ASN A 103 13.02 -16.06 23.61
CA ASN A 103 11.60 -15.71 23.72
C ASN A 103 11.22 -15.32 25.15
N SER A 104 11.81 -15.95 26.17
CA SER A 104 11.54 -15.60 27.57
C SER A 104 12.11 -14.23 27.96
N ALA A 105 13.23 -13.82 27.34
CA ALA A 105 13.80 -12.50 27.54
C ALA A 105 12.95 -11.42 26.83
N GLU A 106 12.51 -11.69 25.60
CA GLU A 106 11.59 -10.80 24.87
C GLU A 106 10.26 -10.64 25.59
N LEU A 107 9.69 -11.73 26.14
CA LEU A 107 8.44 -11.66 26.88
C LEU A 107 8.55 -10.76 28.12
N LYS A 108 9.64 -10.87 28.89
CA LYS A 108 9.89 -9.99 30.03
C LYS A 108 10.05 -8.53 29.61
N HIS A 109 10.77 -8.29 28.53
CA HIS A 109 10.94 -6.94 28.01
C HIS A 109 9.60 -6.33 27.60
N ASN A 110 8.76 -7.08 26.89
CA ASN A 110 7.42 -6.64 26.50
C ASN A 110 6.51 -6.41 27.72
N GLU A 111 6.60 -7.23 28.76
CA GLU A 111 5.85 -7.01 30.02
C GLU A 111 6.27 -5.71 30.72
N GLU A 112 7.57 -5.39 30.72
CA GLU A 112 8.09 -4.12 31.25
C GLU A 112 7.61 -2.92 30.41
N GLU A 113 7.67 -3.02 29.08
CA GLU A 113 7.17 -1.97 28.19
C GLU A 113 5.66 -1.73 28.40
N ILE A 114 4.85 -2.78 28.44
CA ILE A 114 3.40 -2.67 28.70
C ILE A 114 3.15 -1.96 30.03
N ARG A 115 3.93 -2.28 31.07
CA ARG A 115 3.79 -1.64 32.37
C ARG A 115 4.13 -0.14 32.31
N THR A 116 5.22 0.24 31.64
CA THR A 116 5.60 1.66 31.52
C THR A 116 4.56 2.45 30.72
N ILE A 117 4.02 1.87 29.65
CA ILE A 117 2.95 2.48 28.85
C ILE A 117 1.70 2.68 29.71
N PHE A 118 1.30 1.65 30.48
CA PHE A 118 0.14 1.73 31.36
C PHE A 118 0.29 2.82 32.43
N GLU A 119 1.43 2.89 33.10
CA GLU A 119 1.72 3.93 34.09
C GLU A 119 1.71 5.34 33.47
N SER A 120 2.25 5.50 32.25
CA SER A 120 2.23 6.78 31.54
C SER A 120 0.83 7.21 31.08
N THR A 121 0.00 6.25 30.65
CA THR A 121 -1.38 6.51 30.20
C THR A 121 -2.25 6.91 31.37
N GLN A 122 -2.13 6.21 32.51
CA GLN A 122 -2.87 6.55 33.72
C GLN A 122 -2.52 7.95 34.25
N SER A 123 -1.23 8.32 34.22
CA SER A 123 -0.80 9.68 34.56
C SER A 123 -1.37 10.73 33.60
N GLY A 124 -1.41 10.43 32.30
CA GLY A 124 -1.97 11.33 31.29
C GLY A 124 -3.48 11.53 31.45
N ASP A 125 -4.22 10.48 31.79
CA ASP A 125 -5.66 10.55 32.04
C ASP A 125 -5.98 11.40 33.28
N GLU A 126 -5.20 11.26 34.36
CA GLU A 126 -5.37 12.08 35.56
C GLU A 126 -5.08 13.58 35.31
N GLU A 127 -4.08 13.88 34.49
CA GLU A 127 -3.75 15.25 34.09
C GLU A 127 -4.83 15.84 33.19
N LEU A 128 -5.35 15.04 32.24
CA LEU A 128 -6.44 15.44 31.36
C LEU A 128 -7.72 15.77 32.15
N ILE A 129 -8.08 14.95 33.15
CA ILE A 129 -9.23 15.21 34.02
C ILE A 129 -9.06 16.54 34.77
N LYS A 130 -7.85 16.84 35.27
CA LYS A 130 -7.58 18.12 35.95
C LYS A 130 -7.72 19.31 34.99
N LEU A 131 -7.21 19.21 33.77
CA LEU A 131 -7.31 20.26 32.76
C LEU A 131 -8.77 20.50 32.34
N TYR A 132 -9.59 19.46 32.23
CA TYR A 132 -11.03 19.62 31.96
C TYR A 132 -11.75 20.34 33.11
N ALA A 133 -11.43 20.01 34.36
CA ALA A 133 -11.99 20.69 35.52
C ALA A 133 -11.60 22.18 35.56
N GLU A 134 -10.34 22.49 35.25
CA GLU A 134 -9.85 23.87 35.17
C GLU A 134 -10.51 24.65 34.03
N LYS A 135 -10.69 24.02 32.86
CA LYS A 135 -11.41 24.60 31.72
C LYS A 135 -12.86 24.95 32.10
N ASP A 136 -13.57 24.02 32.73
CA ASP A 136 -14.96 24.25 33.16
C ASP A 136 -15.07 25.38 34.19
N GLU A 137 -14.09 25.52 35.08
CA GLU A 137 -14.01 26.63 36.04
C GLU A 137 -13.77 27.96 35.34
N MET A 138 -12.83 28.01 34.38
CA MET A 138 -12.57 29.20 33.57
C MET A 138 -13.77 29.60 32.72
N GLU A 139 -14.49 28.64 32.11
CA GLU A 139 -15.71 28.90 31.34
C GLU A 139 -16.82 29.48 32.22
N ARG A 140 -16.98 29.01 33.46
CA ARG A 140 -17.92 29.60 34.41
C ARG A 140 -17.53 31.03 34.77
N GLY A 141 -16.26 31.28 35.06
CA GLY A 141 -15.75 32.62 35.35
C GLY A 141 -15.93 33.58 34.18
N LEU A 142 -15.69 33.12 32.94
CA LEU A 142 -15.92 33.92 31.74
C LEU A 142 -17.40 34.27 31.57
N ASN A 143 -18.30 33.30 31.70
CA ASN A 143 -19.74 33.52 31.59
C ASN A 143 -20.27 34.52 32.64
N GLU A 144 -19.76 34.46 33.87
CA GLU A 144 -20.11 35.42 34.93
C GLU A 144 -19.61 36.82 34.59
N ALA A 145 -18.36 36.96 34.16
CA ALA A 145 -17.78 38.24 33.75
C ALA A 145 -18.48 38.84 32.52
N GLU A 146 -18.85 38.02 31.53
CA GLU A 146 -19.60 38.47 30.35
C GLU A 146 -20.99 38.97 30.74
N ARG A 147 -21.68 38.24 31.63
CA ARG A 147 -23.00 38.65 32.12
C ARG A 147 -22.93 40.00 32.82
N ASP A 148 -21.94 40.20 33.68
CA ASP A 148 -21.73 41.46 34.40
C ASP A 148 -21.37 42.60 33.44
N TYR A 149 -20.53 42.33 32.43
CA TYR A 149 -20.17 43.29 31.39
C TYR A 149 -21.40 43.75 30.59
N TYR A 150 -22.24 42.81 30.11
CA TYR A 150 -23.44 43.15 29.35
C TYR A 150 -24.49 43.87 30.19
N ALA A 151 -24.62 43.53 31.48
CA ALA A 151 -25.47 44.27 32.41
C ALA A 151 -25.02 45.72 32.55
N ALA A 152 -23.72 45.93 32.87
CA ALA A 152 -23.14 47.27 32.99
C ALA A 152 -23.23 48.06 31.68
N ARG A 153 -23.04 47.41 30.53
CA ARG A 153 -23.20 48.04 29.21
C ARG A 153 -24.64 48.50 28.97
N GLY A 154 -25.62 47.67 29.32
CA GLY A 154 -27.04 48.03 29.23
C GLY A 154 -27.39 49.24 30.09
N ASP A 155 -26.85 49.32 31.31
CA ASP A 155 -27.03 50.46 32.20
C ASP A 155 -26.41 51.75 31.61
N ILE A 156 -25.20 51.65 31.02
CA ILE A 156 -24.55 52.78 30.34
C ILE A 156 -25.41 53.27 29.17
N ASP A 157 -25.90 52.36 28.32
CA ASP A 157 -26.69 52.74 27.15
C ASP A 157 -28.03 53.38 27.58
N ALA A 158 -28.63 52.95 28.70
CA ALA A 158 -29.81 53.57 29.29
C ALA A 158 -29.52 55.00 29.79
N VAL A 159 -28.44 55.18 30.54
CA VAL A 159 -28.02 56.50 31.06
C VAL A 159 -27.65 57.46 29.91
N GLU A 160 -26.98 56.97 28.87
CA GLU A 160 -26.68 57.79 27.68
C GLU A 160 -27.95 58.26 26.98
N LYS A 161 -28.95 57.39 26.83
CA LYS A 161 -30.24 57.74 26.23
C LYS A 161 -30.95 58.82 27.04
N ASP A 162 -30.97 58.68 28.36
CA ASP A 162 -31.56 59.67 29.26
C ASP A 162 -30.81 61.01 29.21
N LEU A 163 -29.47 60.97 29.13
CA LEU A 163 -28.66 62.17 28.97
C LEU A 163 -28.97 62.91 27.67
N ARG A 164 -29.10 62.20 26.54
CA ARG A 164 -29.48 62.80 25.24
C ARG A 164 -30.86 63.44 25.30
N ASN A 165 -31.83 62.77 25.91
CA ASN A 165 -33.17 63.32 26.11
C ASN A 165 -33.13 64.61 26.95
N LEU A 166 -32.36 64.62 28.03
CA LEU A 166 -32.22 65.78 28.91
C LEU A 166 -31.50 66.95 28.20
N GLN A 167 -30.51 66.66 27.37
CA GLN A 167 -29.83 67.67 26.53
C GLN A 167 -30.80 68.32 25.54
N HIS A 168 -31.61 67.53 24.83
CA HIS A 168 -32.65 68.06 23.94
C HIS A 168 -33.67 68.92 24.68
N GLN A 169 -34.11 68.50 25.88
CA GLN A 169 -35.00 69.32 26.71
C GLN A 169 -34.35 70.64 27.10
N ARG A 170 -33.07 70.63 27.47
CA ARG A 170 -32.32 71.85 27.80
C ARG A 170 -32.23 72.80 26.61
N GLU A 171 -31.85 72.28 25.43
CA GLU A 171 -31.77 73.08 24.20
C GLU A 171 -33.10 73.72 23.83
N ASN A 172 -34.21 72.98 23.98
CA ASN A 172 -35.55 73.51 23.78
C ASN A 172 -35.88 74.64 24.76
N ILE A 173 -35.57 74.47 26.05
CA ILE A 173 -35.78 75.52 27.07
C ILE A 173 -34.91 76.75 26.77
N ASP A 174 -33.64 76.57 26.42
CA ASP A 174 -32.72 77.66 26.08
C ASP A 174 -33.24 78.46 24.87
N SER A 175 -33.75 77.77 23.85
CA SER A 175 -34.36 78.40 22.67
C SER A 175 -35.60 79.23 23.03
N LEU A 176 -36.46 78.71 23.90
CA LEU A 176 -37.67 79.40 24.36
C LEU A 176 -37.32 80.62 25.21
N LEU A 177 -36.29 80.50 26.06
CA LEU A 177 -35.80 81.59 26.89
C LEU A 177 -35.26 82.74 26.02
N MET A 178 -34.51 82.39 24.96
CA MET A 178 -34.00 83.38 23.99
C MET A 178 -35.14 84.06 23.22
N GLN A 179 -36.17 83.31 22.81
CA GLN A 179 -37.37 83.88 22.18
C GLN A 179 -38.09 84.86 23.11
N LEU A 180 -38.32 84.49 24.37
CA LEU A 180 -38.97 85.35 25.36
C LEU A 180 -38.14 86.59 25.68
N GLN A 181 -36.81 86.47 25.75
CA GLN A 181 -35.91 87.62 25.92
C GLN A 181 -35.96 88.58 24.73
N ASN A 182 -35.99 88.05 23.50
CA ASN A 182 -36.12 88.87 22.31
C ASN A 182 -37.47 89.60 22.28
N GLN A 183 -38.58 88.90 22.57
CA GLN A 183 -39.91 89.51 22.68
C GLN A 183 -39.94 90.60 23.77
N LEU A 184 -39.35 90.35 24.93
CA LEU A 184 -39.26 91.34 26.00
C LEU A 184 -38.48 92.60 25.55
N ASN A 185 -37.37 92.41 24.85
CA ASN A 185 -36.55 93.52 24.35
C ASN A 185 -37.26 94.28 23.24
N GLU A 186 -37.95 93.59 22.34
CA GLU A 186 -38.78 94.19 21.29
C GLU A 186 -39.89 95.04 21.90
N SER A 187 -40.69 94.49 22.82
CA SER A 187 -41.73 95.27 23.51
C SER A 187 -41.18 96.44 24.34
N LYS A 188 -39.97 96.34 24.90
CA LYS A 188 -39.30 97.47 25.57
C LYS A 188 -38.85 98.55 24.59
N LEU A 189 -38.34 98.14 23.42
CA LEU A 189 -37.93 99.08 22.36
C LEU A 189 -39.15 99.76 21.75
N GLU A 190 -40.25 99.03 21.54
CA GLU A 190 -41.54 99.60 21.15
C GLU A 190 -42.07 100.57 22.20
N LEU A 191 -42.07 100.20 23.47
CA LEU A 191 -42.50 101.11 24.54
C LEU A 191 -41.64 102.38 24.62
N ASN A 192 -40.33 102.24 24.46
CA ASN A 192 -39.42 103.38 24.48
C ASN A 192 -39.55 104.24 23.22
N SER A 193 -39.69 103.64 22.04
CA SER A 193 -39.86 104.37 20.78
C SER A 193 -41.20 105.12 20.76
N VAL A 194 -42.27 104.51 21.27
CA VAL A 194 -43.57 105.18 21.39
C VAL A 194 -43.49 106.31 22.43
N LYS A 195 -42.83 106.09 23.57
CA LYS A 195 -42.61 107.14 24.60
C LYS A 195 -41.78 108.33 24.06
N GLU A 196 -40.76 108.06 23.27
CA GLU A 196 -39.85 109.08 22.74
C GLU A 196 -40.48 109.84 21.56
N ARG A 197 -41.22 109.15 20.69
CA ARG A 197 -41.98 109.74 19.59
C ARG A 197 -43.12 110.63 20.10
N LEU A 198 -43.84 110.21 21.16
CA LEU A 198 -44.86 111.03 21.83
C LEU A 198 -44.29 112.30 22.49
N SER A 199 -43.07 112.21 23.05
CA SER A 199 -42.40 113.33 23.70
C SER A 199 -41.85 114.36 22.72
N VAL A 200 -41.33 113.94 21.57
CA VAL A 200 -40.59 114.83 20.65
C VAL A 200 -41.52 115.48 19.61
N GLU A 201 -42.46 114.72 19.08
CA GLU A 201 -43.27 115.16 17.93
C GLU A 201 -44.56 115.87 18.37
N PHE A 202 -45.08 115.57 19.56
CA PHE A 202 -46.38 116.07 20.04
C PHE A 202 -46.34 116.82 21.39
N ASN A 203 -45.22 116.83 22.11
CA ASN A 203 -45.08 117.45 23.43
C ASN A 203 -46.11 116.93 24.46
N VAL A 204 -46.47 115.64 24.34
CA VAL A 204 -47.45 114.97 25.21
C VAL A 204 -46.78 113.82 25.98
N VAL A 205 -47.07 113.73 27.27
CA VAL A 205 -46.64 112.63 28.15
C VAL A 205 -47.59 111.45 27.94
N MET A 206 -47.04 110.25 27.79
CA MET A 206 -47.74 109.03 27.33
C MET A 206 -49.01 108.60 28.10
N ASP A 207 -49.30 109.21 29.25
CA ASP A 207 -50.57 108.97 29.97
C ASP A 207 -51.80 109.62 29.30
N ASP A 208 -51.63 110.50 28.30
CA ASP A 208 -52.73 111.32 27.74
C ASP A 208 -53.21 110.96 26.30
N ILE A 209 -52.75 109.88 25.66
CA ILE A 209 -53.14 109.54 24.25
C ILE A 209 -53.68 108.11 24.13
N LEU A 210 -54.79 107.84 24.82
CA LEU A 210 -55.71 106.73 24.52
C LEU A 210 -56.77 107.12 23.48
N THR A 211 -56.59 108.26 22.82
CA THR A 211 -57.59 108.84 21.92
C THR A 211 -56.93 109.39 20.67
N GLN A 212 -57.42 108.87 19.55
CA GLN A 212 -57.34 109.39 18.18
C GLN A 212 -56.32 108.71 17.27
N ALA A 213 -56.89 108.17 16.20
CA ALA A 213 -56.28 107.54 15.03
C ALA A 213 -55.59 108.62 14.13
N THR A 214 -54.96 108.35 12.98
CA THR A 214 -55.37 107.47 11.87
C THR A 214 -54.31 107.52 10.73
N GLU A 215 -54.40 106.51 9.84
CA GLU A 215 -54.31 106.54 8.36
C GLU A 215 -53.01 106.67 7.56
N GLU A 216 -51.85 107.12 8.07
CA GLU A 216 -50.67 107.29 7.18
C GLU A 216 -49.72 106.08 7.08
N GLU A 217 -49.78 105.12 8.00
CA GLU A 217 -48.85 103.95 8.00
C GLU A 217 -49.32 102.81 7.07
N ALA A 218 -50.51 102.91 6.47
CA ALA A 218 -51.08 101.91 5.57
C ALA A 218 -50.47 101.90 4.15
N GLN A 219 -49.65 102.88 3.78
CA GLN A 219 -49.21 103.07 2.38
C GLN A 219 -47.82 102.47 2.05
N GLN A 220 -47.05 101.99 3.02
CA GLN A 220 -45.70 101.44 2.75
C GLN A 220 -45.65 99.91 2.57
N LEU A 221 -46.79 99.21 2.72
CA LEU A 221 -46.90 97.76 2.46
C LEU A 221 -47.10 97.39 0.97
N LEU A 222 -47.14 98.37 0.06
CA LEU A 222 -47.56 98.21 -1.34
C LEU A 222 -46.43 97.94 -2.36
N GLU A 223 -45.16 97.86 -1.95
CA GLU A 223 -44.02 97.69 -2.88
C GLU A 223 -43.34 96.31 -2.83
N VAL A 224 -44.07 95.26 -2.47
CA VAL A 224 -43.64 93.88 -2.74
C VAL A 224 -44.64 93.27 -3.72
N ASP A 225 -44.15 92.80 -4.87
CA ASP A 225 -44.94 92.13 -5.90
C ASP A 225 -45.44 90.77 -5.35
N GLU A 226 -46.54 90.83 -4.61
CA GLU A 226 -47.16 89.71 -3.92
C GLU A 226 -47.53 88.58 -4.89
N GLU A 227 -47.89 88.92 -6.14
CA GLU A 227 -48.20 87.94 -7.18
C GLU A 227 -46.98 87.11 -7.56
N LYS A 228 -45.79 87.71 -7.69
CA LYS A 228 -44.56 86.94 -8.02
C LYS A 228 -44.18 85.97 -6.92
N LEU A 229 -44.22 86.41 -5.67
CA LEU A 229 -43.95 85.56 -4.51
C LEU A 229 -44.99 84.42 -4.39
N ARG A 230 -46.27 84.72 -4.60
CA ARG A 230 -47.32 83.69 -4.63
C ARG A 230 -47.10 82.66 -5.74
N ASN A 231 -46.71 83.11 -6.94
CA ASN A 231 -46.43 82.23 -8.08
C ASN A 231 -45.19 81.35 -7.87
N ASP A 232 -44.15 81.87 -7.21
CA ASP A 232 -42.98 81.05 -6.85
C ASP A 232 -43.31 80.02 -5.78
N VAL A 233 -44.13 80.38 -4.79
CA VAL A 233 -44.58 79.46 -3.74
C VAL A 233 -45.48 78.35 -4.30
N THR A 234 -46.42 78.67 -5.20
CA THR A 234 -47.25 77.66 -5.87
C THR A 234 -46.41 76.73 -6.74
N ARG A 235 -45.45 77.26 -7.51
CA ARG A 235 -44.53 76.45 -8.32
C ARG A 235 -43.67 75.52 -7.47
N ILE A 236 -43.19 75.96 -6.32
CA ILE A 236 -42.41 75.11 -5.39
C ILE A 236 -43.32 74.05 -4.76
N ARG A 237 -44.55 74.40 -4.36
CA ARG A 237 -45.54 73.43 -3.86
C ARG A 237 -45.87 72.35 -4.89
N GLU A 238 -46.15 72.73 -6.13
CA GLU A 238 -46.41 71.76 -7.21
C GLU A 238 -45.22 70.84 -7.47
N LYS A 239 -43.98 71.34 -7.34
CA LYS A 239 -42.79 70.49 -7.43
C LYS A 239 -42.67 69.49 -6.27
N ILE A 240 -43.03 69.90 -5.06
CA ILE A 240 -43.03 69.04 -3.88
C ILE A 240 -44.14 67.98 -3.99
N ASP A 241 -45.34 68.37 -4.42
CA ASP A 241 -46.47 67.45 -4.60
C ASP A 241 -46.18 66.40 -5.69
N ASN A 242 -45.50 66.80 -6.77
CA ASN A 242 -45.08 65.88 -7.84
C ASN A 242 -43.97 64.90 -7.45
N MET A 243 -43.20 65.15 -6.37
CA MET A 243 -42.19 64.21 -5.87
C MET A 243 -42.80 62.98 -5.19
N GLY A 244 -44.09 63.05 -4.83
CA GLY A 244 -44.79 61.98 -4.13
C GLY A 244 -44.37 61.85 -2.66
N PRO A 245 -45.00 60.93 -1.91
CA PRO A 245 -44.70 60.74 -0.50
C PRO A 245 -43.27 60.23 -0.32
N ILE A 246 -42.49 60.93 0.52
CA ILE A 246 -41.15 60.51 0.93
C ILE A 246 -41.30 59.21 1.72
N ASN A 247 -40.61 58.15 1.30
CA ASN A 247 -40.57 56.90 2.05
C ASN A 247 -39.63 57.05 3.27
N PRO A 248 -40.15 57.14 4.50
CA PRO A 248 -39.32 57.33 5.69
C PRO A 248 -38.41 56.14 5.98
N MET A 249 -38.75 54.95 5.49
CA MET A 249 -37.97 53.72 5.66
C MET A 249 -36.90 53.52 4.58
N ALA A 250 -36.77 54.45 3.62
CA ALA A 250 -35.84 54.29 2.50
C ALA A 250 -34.38 54.17 2.96
N MET A 251 -33.98 54.90 4.01
CA MET A 251 -32.63 54.82 4.57
C MET A 251 -32.37 53.49 5.27
N GLU A 252 -33.35 52.98 6.04
CA GLU A 252 -33.25 51.69 6.72
C GLU A 252 -33.19 50.54 5.71
N ALA A 253 -34.08 50.53 4.71
CA ALA A 253 -34.09 49.54 3.64
C ALA A 253 -32.82 49.59 2.78
N TYR A 254 -32.27 50.79 2.51
CA TYR A 254 -30.99 50.92 1.83
C TYR A 254 -29.85 50.28 2.64
N ASN A 255 -29.79 50.54 3.95
CA ASN A 255 -28.77 49.96 4.81
C ASN A 255 -28.88 48.43 4.89
N GLU A 256 -30.09 47.89 5.05
CA GLU A 256 -30.32 46.43 5.08
C GLU A 256 -29.93 45.76 3.75
N ILE A 257 -30.36 46.34 2.62
CA ILE A 257 -30.00 45.83 1.29
C ILE A 257 -28.49 45.93 1.05
N LYS A 258 -27.85 47.01 1.51
CA LYS A 258 -26.41 47.20 1.39
C LYS A 258 -25.64 46.15 2.20
N GLU A 259 -26.02 45.91 3.45
CA GLU A 259 -25.40 44.87 4.29
C GLU A 259 -25.54 43.49 3.64
N ARG A 260 -26.73 43.16 3.12
CA ARG A 260 -26.97 41.90 2.41
C ARG A 260 -26.15 41.80 1.14
N ASN A 261 -26.04 42.88 0.37
CA ASN A 261 -25.24 42.93 -0.85
C ASN A 261 -23.75 42.73 -0.53
N ASP A 262 -23.22 43.43 0.47
CA ASP A 262 -21.82 43.34 0.89
C ASP A 262 -21.49 41.93 1.39
N PHE A 263 -22.42 41.30 2.13
CA PHE A 263 -22.31 39.89 2.53
C PHE A 263 -22.27 38.94 1.32
N ILE A 264 -23.20 39.06 0.38
CA ILE A 264 -23.26 38.20 -0.81
C ILE A 264 -22.00 38.37 -1.69
N ILE A 265 -21.50 39.60 -1.86
CA ILE A 265 -20.27 39.87 -2.60
C ILE A 265 -19.08 39.17 -1.94
N THR A 266 -18.97 39.29 -0.62
CA THR A 266 -17.89 38.62 0.15
C THR A 266 -17.95 37.11 -0.02
N GLN A 267 -19.13 36.49 0.13
CA GLN A 267 -19.32 35.05 -0.07
C GLN A 267 -19.01 34.61 -1.51
N LYS A 268 -19.40 35.42 -2.51
CA LYS A 268 -19.10 35.13 -3.93
C LYS A 268 -17.59 35.15 -4.18
N ASP A 269 -16.89 36.15 -3.65
CA ASP A 269 -15.45 36.28 -3.84
C ASP A 269 -14.68 35.16 -3.12
N ASP A 270 -15.14 34.71 -1.95
CA ASP A 270 -14.59 33.55 -1.26
C ASP A 270 -14.81 32.24 -2.05
N LEU A 271 -15.99 32.04 -2.64
CA LEU A 271 -16.25 30.90 -3.54
C LEU A 271 -15.37 30.94 -4.80
N LEU A 272 -15.12 32.13 -5.36
CA LEU A 272 -14.23 32.28 -6.51
C LEU A 272 -12.78 31.95 -6.14
N LYS A 273 -12.29 32.41 -4.98
CA LYS A 273 -10.96 32.04 -4.47
C LYS A 273 -10.85 30.55 -4.19
N ALA A 274 -11.86 29.95 -3.57
CA ALA A 274 -11.90 28.51 -3.31
C ALA A 274 -11.87 27.70 -4.61
N LYS A 275 -12.64 28.13 -5.63
CA LYS A 275 -12.60 27.55 -6.97
C LYS A 275 -11.21 27.63 -7.58
N GLU A 276 -10.58 28.80 -7.55
CA GLU A 276 -9.22 28.99 -8.10
C GLU A 276 -8.20 28.10 -7.37
N SER A 277 -8.26 28.05 -6.04
CA SER A 277 -7.41 27.16 -5.24
C SER A 277 -7.59 25.69 -5.63
N LEU A 278 -8.84 25.23 -5.81
CA LEU A 278 -9.13 23.87 -6.25
C LEU A 278 -8.56 23.57 -7.64
N PHE A 279 -8.69 24.50 -8.60
CA PHE A 279 -8.11 24.33 -9.93
C PHE A 279 -6.58 24.24 -9.86
N ASN A 280 -5.93 25.08 -9.06
CA ASN A 280 -4.48 25.01 -8.86
C ASN A 280 -4.05 23.66 -8.27
N THR A 281 -4.77 23.16 -7.26
CA THR A 281 -4.51 21.83 -6.68
C THR A 281 -4.72 20.71 -7.70
N ILE A 282 -5.76 20.79 -8.53
CA ILE A 282 -5.99 19.81 -9.61
C ILE A 282 -4.81 19.82 -10.59
N THR A 283 -4.36 20.99 -11.04
CA THR A 283 -3.22 21.11 -11.97
C THR A 283 -1.93 20.58 -11.37
N GLU A 284 -1.69 20.81 -10.07
CA GLU A 284 -0.54 20.26 -9.35
C GLU A 284 -0.59 18.72 -9.30
N ILE A 285 -1.74 18.15 -8.92
CA ILE A 285 -1.95 16.70 -8.88
C ILE A 285 -1.81 16.09 -10.27
N GLU A 286 -2.37 16.70 -11.30
CA GLU A 286 -2.24 16.25 -12.70
C GLU A 286 -0.78 16.27 -13.16
N GLY A 287 -0.01 17.30 -12.78
CA GLY A 287 1.42 17.38 -13.07
C GLY A 287 2.21 16.22 -12.45
N VAL A 288 2.01 15.97 -11.15
CA VAL A 288 2.66 14.86 -10.43
C VAL A 288 2.21 13.51 -10.98
N ALA A 289 0.92 13.34 -11.27
CA ALA A 289 0.36 12.11 -11.82
C ALA A 289 0.92 11.81 -13.22
N SER A 290 0.98 12.82 -14.10
CA SER A 290 1.53 12.69 -15.45
C SER A 290 3.02 12.33 -15.42
N GLN A 291 3.80 12.97 -14.55
CA GLN A 291 5.22 12.65 -14.37
C GLN A 291 5.40 11.20 -13.85
N THR A 292 4.67 10.83 -12.81
CA THR A 292 4.73 9.47 -12.23
C THR A 292 4.30 8.41 -13.25
N PHE A 293 3.26 8.69 -14.02
CA PHE A 293 2.80 7.81 -15.11
C PHE A 293 3.88 7.65 -16.17
N MET A 294 4.49 8.74 -16.65
CA MET A 294 5.53 8.68 -17.68
C MET A 294 6.79 7.97 -17.20
N ASP A 295 7.19 8.16 -15.96
CA ASP A 295 8.33 7.45 -15.34
C ASP A 295 8.05 5.95 -15.27
N ALA A 296 6.85 5.56 -14.80
CA ALA A 296 6.43 4.16 -14.75
C ALA A 296 6.31 3.54 -16.15
N PHE A 297 5.70 4.26 -17.11
CA PHE A 297 5.53 3.83 -18.48
C PHE A 297 6.87 3.58 -19.18
N THR A 298 7.84 4.47 -18.99
CA THR A 298 9.19 4.34 -19.58
C THR A 298 9.92 3.13 -19.00
N LYS A 299 9.87 2.93 -17.68
CA LYS A 299 10.47 1.76 -17.02
C LYS A 299 9.81 0.45 -17.47
N ILE A 300 8.47 0.40 -17.53
CA ILE A 300 7.74 -0.78 -18.01
C ILE A 300 8.11 -1.08 -19.47
N LYS A 301 8.26 -0.05 -20.32
CA LYS A 301 8.69 -0.21 -21.70
C LYS A 301 10.09 -0.82 -21.82
N GLU A 302 11.06 -0.35 -21.03
CA GLU A 302 12.42 -0.91 -21.01
C GLU A 302 12.45 -2.36 -20.52
N HIS A 303 11.71 -2.65 -19.44
CA HIS A 303 11.54 -4.01 -18.94
C HIS A 303 10.85 -4.91 -19.98
N PHE A 304 9.86 -4.38 -20.69
CA PHE A 304 9.13 -5.09 -21.74
C PHE A 304 10.03 -5.53 -22.87
N ILE A 305 10.90 -4.64 -23.37
CA ILE A 305 11.89 -5.00 -24.40
C ILE A 305 12.84 -6.10 -23.90
N THR A 306 13.28 -5.99 -22.65
CA THR A 306 14.24 -6.94 -22.05
C THR A 306 13.61 -8.33 -21.85
N VAL A 307 12.44 -8.39 -21.22
CA VAL A 307 11.72 -9.64 -20.94
C VAL A 307 11.23 -10.30 -22.22
N PHE A 308 10.71 -9.50 -23.16
CA PHE A 308 10.25 -10.01 -24.45
C PHE A 308 11.39 -10.69 -25.21
N ARG A 309 12.58 -10.07 -25.29
CA ARG A 309 13.76 -10.69 -25.93
C ARG A 309 14.22 -11.98 -25.23
N SER A 310 14.03 -12.07 -23.91
CA SER A 310 14.35 -13.29 -23.14
C SER A 310 13.35 -14.42 -23.36
N LEU A 311 12.05 -14.13 -23.53
CA LEU A 311 11.01 -15.12 -23.83
C LEU A 311 11.03 -15.54 -25.30
N PHE A 312 11.39 -14.62 -26.18
CA PHE A 312 11.48 -14.84 -27.62
C PHE A 312 12.95 -15.07 -28.04
N ASN A 313 13.33 -14.73 -29.26
CA ASN A 313 14.71 -14.80 -29.72
C ASN A 313 15.32 -13.38 -29.78
N GLU A 314 16.64 -13.24 -29.77
CA GLU A 314 17.32 -11.92 -29.81
C GLU A 314 16.96 -11.03 -31.02
N GLY A 315 16.40 -11.62 -32.09
CA GLY A 315 15.94 -10.90 -33.28
C GLY A 315 14.50 -10.38 -33.20
N ASP A 316 13.79 -10.63 -32.11
CA ASP A 316 12.40 -10.24 -31.89
C ASP A 316 12.35 -8.92 -31.11
N ASP A 317 11.47 -8.02 -31.52
CA ASP A 317 11.39 -6.67 -30.96
C ASP A 317 9.97 -6.35 -30.52
N CYS A 318 9.81 -5.51 -29.51
CA CYS A 318 8.51 -5.05 -29.05
C CYS A 318 8.59 -3.59 -28.63
N ASP A 319 7.43 -2.92 -28.57
CA ASP A 319 7.36 -1.54 -28.16
C ASP A 319 6.01 -1.23 -27.50
N LEU A 320 6.03 -0.27 -26.57
CA LEU A 320 4.84 0.34 -26.00
C LEU A 320 4.78 1.79 -26.49
N LYS A 321 3.65 2.15 -27.10
CA LYS A 321 3.41 3.49 -27.64
C LYS A 321 2.13 4.09 -27.09
N LEU A 322 2.21 5.37 -26.74
CA LEU A 322 1.03 6.18 -26.45
C LEU A 322 0.47 6.70 -27.78
N VAL A 323 -0.83 6.52 -27.99
CA VAL A 323 -1.53 7.06 -29.17
C VAL A 323 -1.48 8.59 -29.19
N ASP A 324 -1.64 9.22 -28.03
CA ASP A 324 -1.49 10.67 -27.84
C ASP A 324 -0.47 11.00 -26.72
N PRO A 325 0.79 11.27 -27.08
CA PRO A 325 1.84 11.64 -26.12
C PRO A 325 1.58 12.96 -25.38
N THR A 326 0.66 13.81 -25.86
CA THR A 326 0.38 15.12 -25.24
C THR A 326 -0.54 15.01 -24.03
N ARG A 327 -1.32 13.92 -23.93
CA ARG A 327 -2.22 13.64 -22.80
C ARG A 327 -2.01 12.22 -22.27
N PRO A 328 -0.88 11.95 -21.57
CA PRO A 328 -0.48 10.60 -21.18
C PRO A 328 -1.52 9.84 -20.36
N LEU A 329 -2.24 10.54 -19.46
CA LEU A 329 -3.23 9.94 -18.57
C LEU A 329 -4.51 9.48 -19.29
N GLU A 330 -4.85 10.07 -20.43
CA GLU A 330 -6.04 9.74 -21.21
C GLU A 330 -5.72 9.00 -22.52
N SER A 331 -4.43 8.90 -22.86
CA SER A 331 -3.98 8.22 -24.06
C SER A 331 -4.15 6.72 -23.93
N GLU A 332 -4.68 6.09 -24.98
CA GLU A 332 -4.60 4.65 -25.16
C GLU A 332 -3.14 4.19 -25.32
N ILE A 333 -2.85 2.97 -24.87
CA ILE A 333 -1.53 2.33 -24.96
C ILE A 333 -1.59 1.24 -26.02
N ASP A 334 -0.84 1.43 -27.10
CA ASP A 334 -0.64 0.43 -28.14
C ASP A 334 0.53 -0.49 -27.79
N ILE A 335 0.24 -1.79 -27.75
CA ILE A 335 1.22 -2.87 -27.56
C ILE A 335 1.61 -3.41 -28.93
N ILE A 336 2.85 -3.14 -29.34
CA ILE A 336 3.39 -3.55 -30.63
C ILE A 336 4.40 -4.66 -30.43
N ALA A 337 4.24 -5.77 -31.15
CA ALA A 337 5.21 -6.86 -31.18
C ALA A 337 5.65 -7.15 -32.60
N LYS A 338 6.94 -7.50 -32.75
CA LYS A 338 7.57 -7.84 -34.02
C LYS A 338 8.32 -9.17 -33.89
N PRO A 339 7.62 -10.31 -34.05
CA PRO A 339 8.25 -11.62 -34.10
C PRO A 339 9.11 -11.81 -35.36
N LYS A 340 10.04 -12.76 -35.33
CA LYS A 340 11.09 -12.98 -36.34
C LYS A 340 10.54 -13.04 -37.75
N GLY A 341 10.95 -12.09 -38.59
CA GLY A 341 10.58 -12.04 -40.01
C GLY A 341 9.18 -11.52 -40.31
N LYS A 342 8.40 -11.06 -39.31
CA LYS A 342 7.09 -10.43 -39.49
C LYS A 342 7.17 -8.91 -39.36
N ARG A 343 6.18 -8.22 -39.94
CA ARG A 343 5.99 -6.77 -39.73
C ARG A 343 5.51 -6.52 -38.28
N PRO A 344 5.72 -5.32 -37.72
CA PRO A 344 5.15 -4.96 -36.42
C PRO A 344 3.63 -5.09 -36.47
N LEU A 345 3.06 -5.85 -35.53
CA LEU A 345 1.63 -6.10 -35.41
C LEU A 345 1.16 -5.64 -34.02
N THR A 346 -0.08 -5.18 -33.94
CA THR A 346 -0.74 -4.95 -32.65
C THR A 346 -1.06 -6.28 -31.99
N ILE A 347 -1.16 -6.30 -30.66
CA ILE A 347 -1.41 -7.52 -29.87
C ILE A 347 -2.63 -8.33 -30.36
N ASN A 348 -3.65 -7.66 -30.89
CA ASN A 348 -4.87 -8.30 -31.40
C ASN A 348 -4.67 -9.03 -32.74
N ALA A 349 -3.59 -8.73 -33.48
CA ALA A 349 -3.26 -9.33 -34.77
C ALA A 349 -2.22 -10.47 -34.67
N LEU A 350 -1.82 -10.87 -33.46
CA LEU A 350 -0.89 -11.97 -33.21
C LEU A 350 -1.61 -13.34 -33.17
N SER A 351 -0.88 -14.43 -33.43
CA SER A 351 -1.40 -15.79 -33.23
C SER A 351 -1.64 -16.08 -31.73
N GLY A 352 -2.47 -17.07 -31.38
CA GLY A 352 -2.84 -17.34 -29.98
C GLY A 352 -1.66 -17.58 -29.03
N GLY A 353 -0.65 -18.34 -29.47
CA GLY A 353 0.58 -18.56 -28.70
C GLY A 353 1.45 -17.29 -28.58
N GLU A 354 1.64 -16.55 -29.68
CA GLU A 354 2.39 -15.29 -29.69
C GLU A 354 1.70 -14.22 -28.81
N LYS A 355 0.37 -14.16 -28.84
CA LYS A 355 -0.44 -13.26 -28.01
C LYS A 355 -0.26 -13.56 -26.53
N THR A 356 -0.29 -14.85 -26.17
CA THR A 356 -0.10 -15.28 -24.77
C THR A 356 1.31 -14.91 -24.29
N LEU A 357 2.35 -15.25 -25.05
CA LEU A 357 3.72 -14.90 -24.67
C LEU A 357 3.97 -13.39 -24.59
N THR A 358 3.40 -12.62 -25.51
CA THR A 358 3.50 -11.15 -25.48
C THR A 358 2.80 -10.57 -24.25
N ALA A 359 1.62 -11.08 -23.89
CA ALA A 359 0.90 -10.66 -22.69
C ALA A 359 1.65 -11.06 -21.40
N THR A 360 2.18 -12.27 -21.34
CA THR A 360 3.01 -12.76 -20.24
C THR A 360 4.28 -11.92 -20.08
N ALA A 361 4.94 -11.56 -21.18
CA ALA A 361 6.10 -10.67 -21.17
C ALA A 361 5.76 -9.29 -20.58
N LEU A 362 4.62 -8.71 -20.98
CA LEU A 362 4.16 -7.42 -20.44
C LEU A 362 3.86 -7.52 -18.94
N LEU A 363 3.21 -8.59 -18.50
CA LEU A 363 2.87 -8.81 -17.10
C LEU A 363 4.13 -8.94 -16.23
N PHE A 364 5.15 -9.67 -16.68
CA PHE A 364 6.45 -9.74 -16.02
C PHE A 364 7.20 -8.39 -16.03
N SER A 365 6.96 -7.55 -17.02
CA SER A 365 7.60 -6.23 -17.11
C SER A 365 6.99 -5.24 -16.12
N MET A 366 5.66 -5.32 -15.92
CA MET A 366 4.99 -4.60 -14.83
C MET A 366 5.43 -5.12 -13.46
N TYR A 367 5.65 -6.42 -13.35
CA TYR A 367 6.16 -7.04 -12.13
C TYR A 367 7.56 -6.51 -11.74
N LEU A 368 8.47 -6.38 -12.71
CA LEU A 368 9.82 -5.84 -12.49
C LEU A 368 9.82 -4.40 -11.95
N LEU A 369 8.81 -3.60 -12.31
CA LEU A 369 8.69 -2.24 -11.78
C LEU A 369 8.40 -2.23 -10.28
N LYS A 370 7.59 -3.18 -9.78
CA LYS A 370 7.21 -3.28 -8.38
C LYS A 370 7.01 -4.75 -7.99
N PRO A 371 8.08 -5.46 -7.57
CA PRO A 371 7.99 -6.88 -7.26
C PRO A 371 7.08 -7.11 -6.06
N ALA A 372 6.13 -8.05 -6.20
CA ALA A 372 5.26 -8.47 -5.11
C ALA A 372 5.94 -9.58 -4.28
N PRO A 373 5.67 -9.69 -2.96
CA PRO A 373 6.29 -10.72 -2.14
C PRO A 373 5.95 -12.15 -2.59
N PHE A 374 4.76 -12.35 -3.18
CA PHE A 374 4.36 -13.61 -3.81
C PHE A 374 3.56 -13.38 -5.08
N CYS A 375 3.64 -14.34 -6.02
CA CYS A 375 2.91 -14.34 -7.29
C CYS A 375 2.31 -15.74 -7.54
N ILE A 376 1.07 -15.79 -8.01
CA ILE A 376 0.35 -17.04 -8.30
C ILE A 376 0.01 -17.08 -9.79
N PHE A 377 0.42 -18.15 -10.47
CA PHE A 377 0.04 -18.44 -11.85
C PHE A 377 -0.80 -19.71 -11.93
N ASP A 378 -1.92 -19.64 -12.65
CA ASP A 378 -2.83 -20.76 -12.85
C ASP A 378 -2.92 -21.11 -14.35
N GLU A 379 -2.40 -22.28 -14.71
CA GLU A 379 -2.37 -22.85 -16.08
C GLU A 379 -1.88 -21.91 -17.19
N VAL A 380 -1.02 -20.96 -16.86
CA VAL A 380 -0.47 -19.96 -17.80
C VAL A 380 0.40 -20.59 -18.88
N ASP A 381 0.89 -21.81 -18.65
CA ASP A 381 1.73 -22.59 -19.57
C ASP A 381 0.93 -23.51 -20.52
N ALA A 382 -0.39 -23.62 -20.36
CA ALA A 382 -1.24 -24.43 -21.24
C ALA A 382 -1.20 -24.06 -22.74
N PRO A 383 -1.13 -22.77 -23.15
CA PRO A 383 -1.05 -22.40 -24.56
C PRO A 383 0.39 -22.35 -25.12
N LEU A 384 1.40 -22.72 -24.32
CA LEU A 384 2.81 -22.65 -24.71
C LEU A 384 3.30 -24.00 -25.24
N ASP A 385 4.23 -23.96 -26.22
CA ASP A 385 4.92 -25.14 -26.70
C ASP A 385 6.13 -25.48 -25.81
N ASP A 386 6.67 -26.70 -25.95
CA ASP A 386 7.78 -27.21 -25.14
C ASP A 386 8.99 -26.27 -25.07
N ALA A 387 9.32 -25.60 -26.19
CA ALA A 387 10.46 -24.70 -26.26
C ALA A 387 10.22 -23.39 -25.49
N ASN A 388 9.00 -22.84 -25.54
CA ASN A 388 8.66 -21.61 -24.82
C ASN A 388 8.40 -21.86 -23.33
N ILE A 389 7.96 -23.08 -22.95
CA ILE A 389 7.84 -23.50 -21.55
C ILE A 389 9.21 -23.48 -20.85
N ASP A 390 10.25 -24.01 -21.49
CA ASP A 390 11.60 -24.01 -20.92
C ASP A 390 12.11 -22.57 -20.67
N LYS A 391 11.83 -21.64 -21.59
CA LYS A 391 12.18 -20.21 -21.43
C LYS A 391 11.39 -19.54 -20.32
N PHE A 392 10.07 -19.79 -20.24
CA PHE A 392 9.20 -19.29 -19.18
C PHE A 392 9.69 -19.74 -17.80
N ASN A 393 10.03 -21.02 -17.67
CA ASN A 393 10.56 -21.63 -16.45
C ASN A 393 11.90 -21.01 -16.00
N ASN A 394 12.80 -20.74 -16.94
CA ASN A 394 14.07 -20.07 -16.64
C ASN A 394 13.88 -18.65 -16.10
N ILE A 395 12.91 -17.91 -16.64
CA ILE A 395 12.58 -16.56 -16.19
C ILE A 395 11.99 -16.59 -14.79
N ILE A 396 11.03 -17.47 -14.51
CA ILE A 396 10.50 -17.65 -13.16
C ILE A 396 11.60 -17.96 -12.17
N ARG A 397 12.52 -18.87 -12.52
CA ARG A 397 13.67 -19.22 -11.66
C ARG A 397 14.61 -18.04 -11.42
N SER A 398 14.74 -17.14 -12.39
CA SER A 398 15.53 -15.92 -12.19
C SER A 398 14.86 -14.98 -11.19
N PHE A 399 13.53 -14.85 -11.26
CA PHE A 399 12.74 -14.00 -10.38
C PHE A 399 12.43 -14.62 -9.01
N SER A 400 12.51 -15.94 -8.88
CA SER A 400 12.26 -16.63 -7.60
C SER A 400 13.29 -16.30 -6.52
N LYS A 401 14.40 -15.65 -6.90
CA LYS A 401 15.40 -15.11 -5.95
C LYS A 401 14.88 -13.96 -5.12
N ASP A 402 14.03 -13.13 -5.71
CA ASP A 402 13.54 -11.90 -5.09
C ASP A 402 12.09 -12.05 -4.60
N SER A 403 11.37 -13.10 -5.00
CA SER A 403 9.94 -13.26 -4.71
C SER A 403 9.44 -14.70 -4.79
N GLN A 404 8.37 -15.02 -4.07
CA GLN A 404 7.83 -16.38 -4.04
C GLN A 404 6.84 -16.64 -5.19
N PHE A 405 7.10 -17.66 -6.02
CA PHE A 405 6.19 -18.07 -7.09
C PHE A 405 5.43 -19.34 -6.73
N ILE A 406 4.10 -19.33 -6.91
CA ILE A 406 3.21 -20.48 -6.79
C ILE A 406 2.62 -20.73 -8.16
N ILE A 407 2.86 -21.92 -8.73
CA ILE A 407 2.40 -22.26 -10.08
C ILE A 407 1.49 -23.47 -10.02
N VAL A 408 0.27 -23.31 -10.52
CA VAL A 408 -0.68 -24.39 -10.75
C VAL A 408 -0.57 -24.80 -12.21
N THR A 409 -0.16 -26.03 -12.45
CA THR A 409 0.08 -26.55 -13.81
C THR A 409 -0.06 -28.07 -13.84
N HIS A 410 -0.37 -28.61 -15.01
CA HIS A 410 -0.29 -30.04 -15.32
C HIS A 410 0.92 -30.37 -16.23
N ASN A 411 1.76 -29.38 -16.57
CA ASN A 411 2.89 -29.52 -17.47
C ASN A 411 4.12 -30.11 -16.75
N LYS A 412 4.60 -31.25 -17.25
CA LYS A 412 5.73 -31.98 -16.65
C LYS A 412 7.02 -31.17 -16.63
N ARG A 413 7.29 -30.32 -17.64
CA ARG A 413 8.52 -29.51 -17.72
C ARG A 413 8.54 -28.41 -16.66
N THR A 414 7.40 -27.77 -16.44
CA THR A 414 7.21 -26.77 -15.37
C THR A 414 7.40 -27.42 -14.00
N MET A 415 6.77 -28.58 -13.76
CA MET A 415 6.94 -29.35 -12.51
C MET A 415 8.39 -29.73 -12.21
N THR A 416 9.20 -30.07 -13.22
CA THR A 416 10.61 -30.43 -12.99
C THR A 416 11.50 -29.25 -12.59
N THR A 417 11.04 -28.01 -12.77
CA THR A 417 11.86 -26.81 -12.52
C THR A 417 11.66 -26.23 -11.10
N THR A 418 10.59 -26.64 -10.41
CA THR A 418 10.17 -26.11 -9.09
C THR A 418 10.86 -26.80 -7.92
N ASP A 419 11.11 -26.07 -6.83
CA ASP A 419 11.76 -26.60 -5.63
C ASP A 419 10.85 -27.53 -4.81
N VAL A 420 9.56 -27.21 -4.72
CA VAL A 420 8.56 -27.96 -3.93
C VAL A 420 7.29 -28.12 -4.75
N ILE A 421 6.75 -29.34 -4.79
CA ILE A 421 5.48 -29.66 -5.45
C ILE A 421 4.42 -29.99 -4.40
N TYR A 422 3.25 -29.38 -4.52
CA TYR A 422 2.07 -29.72 -3.71
C TYR A 422 1.06 -30.47 -4.59
N GLY A 423 0.95 -31.78 -4.39
CA GLY A 423 -0.04 -32.60 -5.08
C GLY A 423 -1.40 -32.55 -4.38
N VAL A 424 -2.47 -32.34 -5.14
CA VAL A 424 -3.85 -32.44 -4.61
C VAL A 424 -4.42 -33.80 -4.96
N THR A 425 -4.85 -34.57 -3.94
CA THR A 425 -5.45 -35.90 -4.11
C THR A 425 -6.81 -35.97 -3.42
N MET A 426 -7.75 -36.73 -4.01
CA MET A 426 -9.05 -37.02 -3.40
C MET A 426 -9.03 -38.43 -2.83
N VAL A 427 -8.73 -38.54 -1.52
CA VAL A 427 -8.73 -39.83 -0.81
C VAL A 427 -10.17 -40.34 -0.63
N GLU A 428 -11.11 -39.41 -0.41
CA GLU A 428 -12.54 -39.67 -0.32
C GLU A 428 -13.29 -38.77 -1.30
N LYS A 429 -14.45 -39.24 -1.79
CA LYS A 429 -15.23 -38.50 -2.78
C LYS A 429 -15.73 -37.17 -2.18
N GLY A 430 -15.22 -36.06 -2.70
CA GLY A 430 -15.59 -34.71 -2.26
C GLY A 430 -14.66 -34.09 -1.20
N ILE A 431 -13.62 -34.81 -0.73
CA ILE A 431 -12.63 -34.27 0.20
C ILE A 431 -11.25 -34.28 -0.47
N SER A 432 -10.73 -33.08 -0.75
CA SER A 432 -9.39 -32.90 -1.31
C SER A 432 -8.35 -32.76 -0.19
N ARG A 433 -7.23 -33.46 -0.32
CA ARG A 433 -6.07 -33.40 0.58
C ARG A 433 -4.83 -32.97 -0.19
N VAL A 434 -4.04 -32.09 0.41
CA VAL A 434 -2.75 -31.65 -0.13
C VAL A 434 -1.63 -32.55 0.40
N VAL A 435 -0.74 -32.97 -0.49
CA VAL A 435 0.44 -33.79 -0.19
C VAL A 435 1.68 -33.05 -0.71
N PRO A 436 2.59 -32.61 0.18
CA PRO A 436 3.84 -31.99 -0.24
C PRO A 436 4.85 -33.04 -0.71
N VAL A 437 5.61 -32.71 -1.74
CA VAL A 437 6.75 -33.46 -2.25
C VAL A 437 7.89 -32.46 -2.45
N ASP A 438 8.99 -32.64 -1.71
CA ASP A 438 10.18 -31.80 -1.87
C ASP A 438 11.02 -32.34 -3.03
N MET A 439 11.20 -31.54 -4.08
CA MET A 439 11.96 -31.94 -5.26
C MET A 439 13.47 -31.80 -5.06
N ARG A 440 13.91 -31.07 -4.02
CA ARG A 440 15.34 -30.88 -3.70
C ARG A 440 16.00 -32.15 -3.16
N GLU A 441 15.23 -33.08 -2.60
CA GLU A 441 15.75 -34.37 -2.11
C GLU A 441 15.94 -35.41 -3.22
N LEU A 442 15.38 -35.15 -4.41
CA LEU A 442 15.40 -36.06 -5.56
C LEU A 442 16.37 -35.61 -6.68
N ALA A 443 16.98 -34.43 -6.55
CA ALA A 443 17.81 -33.77 -7.58
C ALA A 443 19.31 -34.03 -7.42
#